data_AF-A0A134A732-F1
#
_entry.id   AF-A0A134A732-F1
#
_cell.length_a   1.000
_cell.length_b   1.000
_cell.length_c   1.000
_cell.angle_alpha   90.00
_cell.angle_beta   90.00
_cell.angle_gamma   90.00
#
_symmetry.space_group_name_H-M   'P 1'
#
loop_
_entity.id
_entity.type
_entity.pdbx_description
1 polymer ?
#
loop_
_entity_poly.entity_id
_entity_poly.type
_entity_poly.pdbx_seq_one_letter_code
_entity_poly.pdbx_strand_id
1 'polypeptide(L)'
;MKPVVEEEIAKLQDNLPLIRNAGGWSAEEFGDMIGVTKQTVRNLETKKTRLSKTQYIAIRAVLDYELEERPDDQLLASAVNLSMNSDDLLEPEKNQARAFVEGATRTGLDQKAIVAGLAALIGAAAAEAIVMGPIASVAIGATADTWLSKIIKRN
;
A
#
# COMPACT_ATOMS: atom_id res chain seq x y z
N MET A 1 18.01 5.00 -16.48
CA MET A 1 16.59 4.75 -16.10
C MET A 1 16.51 3.38 -15.46
N LYS A 2 15.96 3.27 -14.24
CA LYS A 2 15.60 1.96 -13.70
C LYS A 2 14.43 1.42 -14.52
N PRO A 3 14.33 0.10 -14.80
CA PRO A 3 13.14 -0.49 -15.39
C PRO A 3 11.92 -0.12 -14.55
N VAL A 4 10.79 0.17 -15.18
CA VAL A 4 9.52 0.53 -14.49
C VAL A 4 9.15 -0.49 -13.40
N VAL A 5 9.44 -1.77 -13.65
CA VAL A 5 9.25 -2.84 -12.67
C VAL A 5 10.08 -2.64 -11.40
N GLU A 6 11.32 -2.17 -11.52
CA GLU A 6 12.17 -1.93 -10.34
C GLU A 6 11.71 -0.74 -9.51
N GLU A 7 11.12 0.26 -10.16
CA GLU A 7 10.55 1.43 -9.48
C GLU A 7 9.31 1.04 -8.68
N GLU A 8 8.39 0.28 -9.25
CA GLU A 8 7.19 -0.21 -8.55
C GLU A 8 7.56 -1.13 -7.37
N ILE A 9 8.54 -2.01 -7.55
CA ILE A 9 9.07 -2.86 -6.48
C ILE A 9 9.68 -2.01 -5.36
N ALA A 10 10.44 -0.97 -5.71
CA ALA A 10 11.03 -0.07 -4.73
C ALA A 10 9.95 0.74 -3.99
N LYS A 11 8.95 1.27 -4.69
CA LYS A 11 7.80 1.98 -4.07
C LYS A 11 7.09 1.11 -3.04
N LEU A 12 6.80 -0.15 -3.39
CA LEU A 12 6.18 -1.08 -2.44
C LEU A 12 7.11 -1.36 -1.25
N GLN A 13 8.38 -1.69 -1.52
CA GLN A 13 9.36 -2.02 -0.47
C GLN A 13 9.54 -0.87 0.52
N ASP A 14 9.58 0.37 0.02
CA ASP A 14 9.78 1.58 0.81
C ASP A 14 8.62 1.86 1.77
N ASN A 15 7.43 1.35 1.47
CA ASN A 15 6.22 1.56 2.27
C ASN A 15 5.71 0.29 2.99
N LEU A 16 6.46 -0.82 2.96
CA LEU A 16 6.04 -2.06 3.65
C LEU A 16 5.73 -1.86 5.15
N PRO A 17 6.52 -1.11 5.93
CA PRO A 17 6.19 -0.88 7.34
C PRO A 17 4.87 -0.13 7.52
N LEU A 18 4.60 0.88 6.68
CA LEU A 18 3.37 1.67 6.74
C LEU A 18 2.16 0.79 6.45
N ILE A 19 2.20 0.05 5.34
CA ILE A 19 1.13 -0.86 4.93
C ILE A 19 0.88 -1.92 5.99
N ARG A 20 1.94 -2.57 6.49
CA ARG A 20 1.81 -3.63 7.48
C ARG A 20 1.19 -3.12 8.77
N ASN A 21 1.66 -1.97 9.26
CA ASN A 21 1.14 -1.37 10.49
C ASN A 21 -0.32 -0.91 10.31
N ALA A 22 -0.66 -0.32 9.17
CA ALA A 22 -2.03 0.12 8.86
C ALA A 22 -3.01 -1.06 8.79
N GLY A 23 -2.59 -2.20 8.26
CA GLY A 23 -3.39 -3.43 8.27
C GLY A 23 -3.50 -4.11 9.63
N GLY A 24 -2.76 -3.65 10.64
CA GLY A 24 -2.78 -4.19 11.99
C GLY A 24 -1.98 -5.49 12.17
N TRP A 25 -1.15 -5.87 11.20
CA TRP A 25 -0.43 -7.15 11.24
C TRP A 25 0.94 -7.04 11.91
N SER A 26 1.29 -8.04 12.69
CA SER A 26 2.68 -8.29 13.06
C SER A 26 3.50 -8.70 11.84
N ALA A 27 4.83 -8.56 11.91
CA ALA A 27 5.72 -9.05 10.86
C ALA A 27 5.66 -10.58 10.67
N GLU A 28 5.10 -11.30 11.64
CA GLU A 28 4.92 -12.75 11.59
C GLU A 28 3.67 -13.11 10.79
N GLU A 29 2.51 -12.54 11.15
CA GLU A 29 1.26 -12.71 10.40
C GLU A 29 1.41 -12.26 8.94
N PHE A 30 2.06 -11.11 8.71
CA PHE A 30 2.32 -10.65 7.35
C PHE A 30 3.27 -11.58 6.57
N GLY A 31 4.23 -12.19 7.26
CA GLY A 31 5.11 -13.18 6.68
C GLY A 31 4.36 -14.44 6.27
N ASP A 32 3.50 -14.95 7.15
CA ASP A 32 2.69 -16.15 6.91
C ASP A 32 1.75 -15.97 5.71
N MET A 33 1.11 -14.80 5.58
CA MET A 33 0.23 -14.49 4.44
C MET A 33 0.94 -14.57 3.07
N ILE A 34 2.22 -14.16 3.00
CA ILE A 34 3.01 -14.15 1.75
C ILE A 34 3.98 -15.35 1.66
N GLY A 35 3.93 -16.28 2.61
CA GLY A 35 4.76 -17.49 2.63
C GLY A 35 6.24 -17.26 2.93
N VAL A 36 6.58 -16.30 3.79
CA VAL A 36 7.97 -16.02 4.22
C VAL A 36 8.09 -15.86 5.73
N THR A 37 9.30 -15.96 6.26
CA THR A 37 9.52 -15.79 7.70
C THR A 37 9.40 -14.32 8.15
N LYS A 38 9.09 -14.11 9.44
CA LYS A 38 9.20 -12.81 10.13
C LYS A 38 10.53 -12.09 9.90
N GLN A 39 11.64 -12.84 9.87
CA GLN A 39 12.97 -12.29 9.61
C GLN A 39 13.09 -11.77 8.17
N THR A 40 12.49 -12.48 7.20
CA THR A 40 12.42 -12.05 5.80
C THR A 40 11.64 -10.75 5.68
N VAL A 41 10.46 -10.64 6.32
CA VAL A 41 9.68 -9.39 6.35
C VAL A 41 10.52 -8.24 6.90
N ARG A 42 11.16 -8.42 8.05
CA ARG A 42 12.03 -7.38 8.65
C ARG A 42 13.20 -6.98 7.75
N ASN A 43 13.82 -7.94 7.06
CA ASN A 43 14.91 -7.65 6.13
C ASN A 43 14.43 -6.85 4.91
N LEU A 44 13.21 -7.12 4.43
CA LEU A 44 12.58 -6.36 3.35
C LEU A 44 12.25 -4.93 3.80
N GLU A 45 11.62 -4.77 4.95
CA GLU A 45 11.27 -3.47 5.55
C GLU A 45 12.48 -2.59 5.83
N THR A 46 13.57 -3.18 6.33
CA THR A 46 14.82 -2.46 6.61
C THR A 46 15.75 -2.36 5.40
N LYS A 47 15.30 -2.84 4.23
CA LYS A 47 16.05 -2.87 2.96
C LYS A 47 17.41 -3.58 3.06
N LYS A 48 17.59 -4.47 4.05
CA LYS A 48 18.76 -5.37 4.14
C LYS A 48 18.80 -6.34 2.97
N THR A 49 17.63 -6.72 2.47
CA THR A 49 17.47 -7.52 1.26
C THR A 49 16.51 -6.81 0.31
N ARG A 50 16.78 -6.91 -1.00
CA ARG A 50 15.90 -6.38 -2.03
C ARG A 50 14.64 -7.22 -2.17
N LEU A 51 13.48 -6.57 -2.32
CA LEU A 51 12.22 -7.24 -2.64
C LEU A 51 12.31 -7.86 -4.05
N SER A 52 12.08 -9.16 -4.15
CA SER A 52 12.09 -9.86 -5.44
C SER A 52 10.77 -9.65 -6.21
N LYS A 53 10.78 -9.85 -7.53
CA LYS A 53 9.56 -9.80 -8.36
C LYS A 53 8.49 -10.77 -7.87
N THR A 54 8.89 -11.97 -7.43
CA THR A 54 7.96 -12.96 -6.86
C THR A 54 7.35 -12.49 -5.56
N GLN A 55 8.16 -11.94 -4.64
CA GLN A 55 7.66 -11.41 -3.37
C GLN A 55 6.75 -10.19 -3.59
N TYR A 56 7.07 -9.32 -4.55
CA TYR A 56 6.20 -8.23 -4.96
C TYR A 56 4.83 -8.74 -5.40
N ILE A 57 4.78 -9.75 -6.28
CA ILE A 57 3.52 -10.34 -6.75
C ILE A 57 2.72 -10.93 -5.58
N ALA A 58 3.37 -11.69 -4.69
CA ALA A 58 2.72 -12.28 -3.52
C ALA A 58 2.12 -11.22 -2.59
N ILE A 59 2.88 -10.16 -2.28
CA ILE A 59 2.41 -9.06 -1.44
C ILE A 59 1.23 -8.36 -2.10
N ARG A 60 1.31 -8.02 -3.40
CA ARG A 60 0.21 -7.36 -4.11
C ARG A 60 -1.07 -8.21 -4.09
N ALA A 61 -0.96 -9.53 -4.30
CA ALA A 61 -2.11 -10.42 -4.24
C ALA A 61 -2.76 -10.45 -2.85
N VAL A 62 -1.96 -10.47 -1.78
CA VAL A 62 -2.47 -10.39 -0.39
C VAL A 62 -3.15 -9.05 -0.13
N LEU A 63 -2.57 -7.94 -0.57
CA LEU A 63 -3.17 -6.61 -0.38
C LEU A 63 -4.47 -6.45 -1.15
N ASP A 64 -4.55 -6.95 -2.40
CA ASP A 64 -5.77 -6.93 -3.19
C ASP A 64 -6.88 -7.73 -2.47
N TYR A 65 -6.57 -8.91 -1.92
CA TYR A 65 -7.51 -9.72 -1.12
C TYR A 65 -7.95 -9.01 0.17
N GLU A 66 -7.02 -8.49 0.98
CA GLU A 66 -7.34 -7.84 2.25
C GLU A 66 -8.18 -6.57 2.08
N LEU A 67 -7.97 -5.81 1.01
CA LEU A 67 -8.77 -4.63 0.69
C LEU A 67 -10.20 -4.99 0.25
N GLU A 68 -10.39 -6.16 -0.38
CA GLU A 68 -11.72 -6.67 -0.73
C GLU A 68 -12.47 -7.20 0.49
N GLU A 69 -11.77 -7.92 1.39
CA GLU A 69 -12.37 -8.46 2.61
C GLU A 69 -12.65 -7.38 3.68
N ARG A 70 -11.95 -6.25 3.62
CA ARG A 70 -12.06 -5.14 4.58
C ARG A 70 -12.37 -3.81 3.88
N PRO A 71 -13.50 -3.69 3.16
CA PRO A 71 -13.81 -2.50 2.34
C PRO A 71 -14.01 -1.23 3.18
N ASP A 72 -14.34 -1.39 4.46
CA ASP A 72 -14.51 -0.28 5.40
C ASP A 72 -13.19 0.18 6.05
N ASP A 73 -12.07 -0.51 5.80
CA ASP A 73 -10.77 -0.18 6.37
C ASP A 73 -10.05 0.90 5.56
N GLN A 74 -10.46 2.16 5.77
CA GLN A 74 -9.86 3.31 5.10
C GLN A 74 -8.41 3.54 5.51
N LEU A 75 -7.95 3.01 6.65
CA LEU A 75 -6.57 3.14 7.06
C LEU A 75 -5.67 2.27 6.17
N LEU A 76 -6.04 0.99 5.99
CA LEU A 76 -5.32 0.08 5.10
C LEU A 76 -5.41 0.56 3.64
N ALA A 77 -6.61 0.93 3.18
CA ALA A 77 -6.82 1.47 1.83
C ALA A 77 -5.95 2.70 1.57
N SER A 78 -5.95 3.66 2.50
CA SER A 78 -5.13 4.87 2.38
C SER A 78 -3.64 4.53 2.36
N ALA A 79 -3.16 3.62 3.22
CA ALA A 79 -1.76 3.22 3.23
C ALA A 79 -1.32 2.58 1.91
N VAL A 80 -2.12 1.66 1.35
CA VAL A 80 -1.79 0.99 0.09
C VAL A 80 -1.85 1.95 -1.09
N ASN A 81 -2.92 2.74 -1.22
CA ASN A 81 -3.10 3.66 -2.34
C ASN A 81 -2.12 4.82 -2.29
N LEU A 82 -1.78 5.34 -1.11
CA LEU A 82 -0.73 6.35 -0.98
C LEU A 82 0.66 5.79 -1.34
N SER A 83 0.87 4.50 -1.13
CA SER A 83 2.15 3.86 -1.45
C SER A 83 2.31 3.55 -2.94
N MET A 84 1.19 3.31 -3.64
CA MET A 84 1.20 2.66 -4.96
C MET A 84 0.49 3.48 -6.06
N ASN A 85 -0.44 4.36 -5.70
CA ASN A 85 -1.37 5.04 -6.62
C ASN A 85 -1.39 6.57 -6.43
N SER A 86 -0.33 7.14 -5.85
CA SER A 86 -0.25 8.57 -5.54
C SER A 86 0.67 9.35 -6.47
N ASP A 87 0.94 8.86 -7.67
CA ASP A 87 1.89 9.51 -8.59
C ASP A 87 1.45 10.92 -9.00
N ASP A 88 0.15 11.20 -8.97
CA ASP A 88 -0.46 12.50 -9.29
C ASP A 88 -0.35 13.54 -8.17
N LEU A 89 0.05 13.13 -6.95
CA LEU A 89 0.31 14.04 -5.85
C LEU A 89 1.70 14.68 -5.95
N LEU A 90 1.84 15.89 -5.43
CA LEU A 90 3.16 16.49 -5.25
C LEU A 90 3.89 15.82 -4.08
N GLU A 91 5.22 15.71 -4.16
CA GLU A 91 6.04 15.14 -3.08
C GLU A 91 5.76 15.72 -1.66
N PRO A 92 5.58 17.05 -1.45
CA PRO A 92 5.19 17.56 -0.13
C PRO A 92 3.84 17.00 0.35
N GLU A 93 2.85 16.88 -0.54
CA GLU A 93 1.51 16.36 -0.24
C GLU A 93 1.58 14.87 0.12
N LYS A 94 2.33 14.08 -0.66
CA LYS A 94 2.58 12.66 -0.36
C LYS A 94 3.19 12.49 1.03
N ASN A 95 4.21 13.29 1.35
CA ASN A 95 4.89 13.21 2.63
C ASN A 95 3.98 13.59 3.81
N GLN A 96 3.15 14.62 3.65
CA GLN A 96 2.17 15.02 4.67
C GLN A 96 1.09 13.96 4.87
N ALA A 97 0.49 13.47 3.78
CA ALA A 97 -0.49 12.39 3.83
C ALA A 97 0.11 11.12 4.47
N ARG A 98 1.36 10.79 4.16
CA ARG A 98 2.05 9.60 4.70
C ARG A 98 2.25 9.72 6.20
N ALA A 99 2.78 10.86 6.65
CA ALA A 99 2.96 11.14 8.06
C ALA A 99 1.62 11.12 8.82
N PHE A 100 0.55 11.62 8.18
CA PHE A 100 -0.79 11.55 8.74
C PHE A 100 -1.30 10.11 8.88
N VAL A 101 -1.22 9.28 7.84
CA VAL A 101 -1.65 7.86 7.89
C VAL A 101 -0.84 7.08 8.93
N GLU A 102 0.47 7.33 9.02
CA GLU A 102 1.33 6.72 10.04
C GLU A 102 0.91 7.14 11.46
N GLY A 103 0.62 8.43 11.66
CA GLY A 103 0.08 8.95 12.91
C GLY A 103 -1.27 8.34 13.26
N ALA A 104 -2.19 8.29 12.30
CA ALA A 104 -3.55 7.75 12.44
C ALA A 104 -3.52 6.27 12.85
N THR A 105 -2.61 5.49 12.26
CA THR A 105 -2.37 4.09 12.60
C THR A 105 -2.00 3.93 14.08
N ARG A 106 -1.10 4.77 14.58
CA ARG A 106 -0.64 4.70 15.97
C ARG A 106 -1.71 5.14 16.97
N THR A 107 -2.59 6.06 16.59
CA THR A 107 -3.62 6.62 17.49
C THR A 107 -4.95 5.90 17.39
N GLY A 108 -5.15 5.03 16.40
CA GLY A 108 -6.41 4.32 16.16
C GLY A 108 -7.55 5.27 15.78
N LEU A 109 -7.29 6.21 14.85
CA LEU A 109 -8.35 7.10 14.37
C LEU A 109 -9.46 6.31 13.66
N ASP A 110 -10.69 6.78 13.81
CA ASP A 110 -11.82 6.24 13.05
C ASP A 110 -11.77 6.64 11.56
N GLN A 111 -12.57 5.93 10.75
CA GLN A 111 -12.58 6.09 9.31
C GLN A 111 -12.95 7.52 8.86
N LYS A 112 -13.88 8.20 9.56
CA LYS A 112 -14.28 9.56 9.21
C LYS A 112 -13.16 10.56 9.48
N ALA A 113 -12.45 10.38 10.59
CA ALA A 113 -11.30 11.21 10.94
C ALA A 113 -10.15 11.03 9.94
N ILE A 114 -9.91 9.81 9.44
CA ILE A 114 -8.90 9.55 8.40
C ILE A 114 -9.23 10.31 7.11
N VAL A 115 -10.46 10.17 6.60
CA VAL A 115 -10.88 10.83 5.36
C VAL A 115 -10.82 12.35 5.49
N ALA A 116 -11.33 12.90 6.60
CA ALA A 116 -11.32 14.34 6.84
C ALA A 116 -9.90 14.90 6.98
N GLY A 117 -9.01 14.19 7.67
CA GLY A 117 -7.61 14.61 7.83
C GLY A 117 -6.85 14.60 6.51
N LEU A 118 -7.04 13.57 5.68
CA LEU A 118 -6.48 13.53 4.33
C LEU A 118 -7.04 14.67 3.47
N ALA A 119 -8.35 14.90 3.49
CA ALA A 119 -8.98 15.99 2.71
C ALA A 119 -8.43 17.37 3.09
N ALA A 120 -8.10 17.59 4.37
CA ALA A 120 -7.49 18.83 4.83
C ALA A 120 -6.04 19.02 4.34
N LEU A 121 -5.31 17.92 4.10
CA LEU A 121 -3.90 17.96 3.68
C LEU A 121 -3.72 18.02 2.16
N ILE A 122 -4.50 17.21 1.43
CA ILE A 122 -4.30 17.00 -0.01
C ILE A 122 -5.53 17.38 -0.85
N GLY A 123 -6.58 17.92 -0.23
CA GLY A 123 -7.84 18.25 -0.88
C GLY A 123 -8.79 17.06 -0.99
N ALA A 124 -10.10 17.35 -1.04
CA ALA A 124 -11.15 16.33 -0.98
C ALA A 124 -11.08 15.32 -2.14
N ALA A 125 -10.90 15.78 -3.38
CA ALA A 125 -10.84 14.89 -4.54
C ALA A 125 -9.68 13.90 -4.47
N ALA A 126 -8.49 14.37 -4.04
CA ALA A 126 -7.34 13.49 -3.89
C ALA A 126 -7.48 12.56 -2.67
N ALA A 127 -8.06 13.03 -1.57
CA ALA A 127 -8.35 12.19 -0.42
C ALA A 127 -9.33 11.07 -0.76
N GLU A 128 -10.40 11.35 -1.50
CA GLU A 128 -11.31 10.34 -2.02
C GLU A 128 -10.60 9.34 -2.92
N ALA A 129 -9.72 9.79 -3.82
CA ALA A 129 -8.92 8.90 -4.66
C ALA A 129 -7.98 7.99 -3.85
N ILE A 130 -7.40 8.47 -2.74
CA ILE A 130 -6.55 7.65 -1.85
C ILE A 130 -7.38 6.65 -1.04
N VAL A 131 -8.54 7.07 -0.55
CA VAL A 131 -9.42 6.27 0.32
C VAL A 131 -10.14 5.19 -0.50
N MET A 132 -10.66 5.56 -1.67
CA MET A 132 -11.40 4.63 -2.53
C MET A 132 -10.49 3.85 -3.48
N GLY A 133 -9.39 4.47 -3.95
CA GLY A 133 -8.40 3.85 -4.84
C GLY A 133 -8.98 3.15 -6.08
N PRO A 134 -8.11 2.56 -6.91
CA PRO A 134 -8.55 1.61 -7.93
C PRO A 134 -9.00 0.25 -7.33
N ILE A 135 -9.06 0.07 -6.01
CA ILE A 135 -9.17 -1.25 -5.37
C ILE A 135 -10.55 -1.49 -4.73
N ALA A 136 -11.36 -0.47 -4.41
CA ALA A 136 -12.56 -0.66 -3.60
C ALA A 136 -13.84 -1.12 -4.34
N SER A 137 -13.81 -1.54 -5.62
CA SER A 137 -15.09 -1.84 -6.32
C SER A 137 -15.06 -2.89 -7.42
N VAL A 138 -13.96 -3.60 -7.65
CA VAL A 138 -13.97 -4.63 -8.70
C VAL A 138 -13.28 -5.88 -8.20
N ALA A 139 -14.06 -6.95 -8.09
CA ALA A 139 -13.62 -8.31 -7.81
C ALA A 139 -12.23 -8.57 -8.41
N ILE A 140 -11.36 -9.24 -7.64
CA ILE A 140 -9.96 -9.65 -7.90
C ILE A 140 -9.52 -9.71 -9.39
N GLY A 141 -10.40 -10.11 -10.31
CA GLY A 141 -10.17 -10.15 -11.75
C GLY A 141 -9.81 -8.82 -12.45
N ALA A 142 -10.34 -7.64 -12.06
CA ALA A 142 -10.11 -6.43 -12.87
C ALA A 142 -8.93 -5.54 -12.41
N THR A 143 -8.61 -5.54 -11.13
CA THR A 143 -7.54 -4.69 -10.56
C THR A 143 -6.17 -5.36 -10.68
N ALA A 144 -6.12 -6.68 -10.48
CA ALA A 144 -4.93 -7.50 -10.73
C ALA A 144 -4.44 -7.35 -12.18
N ASP A 145 -5.36 -7.33 -13.14
CA ASP A 145 -5.06 -7.15 -14.57
C ASP A 145 -4.24 -5.88 -14.85
N THR A 146 -4.43 -4.80 -14.09
CA THR A 146 -3.76 -3.52 -14.37
C THR A 146 -2.31 -3.50 -13.89
N TRP A 147 -2.03 -3.88 -12.65
CA TRP A 147 -0.66 -3.86 -12.13
C TRP A 147 0.14 -5.09 -12.56
N LEU A 148 -0.49 -6.27 -12.63
CA LEU A 148 0.19 -7.50 -13.03
C LEU A 148 0.60 -7.44 -14.49
N SER A 149 -0.25 -6.90 -15.38
CA SER A 149 0.12 -6.72 -16.79
C SER A 149 1.30 -5.76 -16.98
N LYS A 150 1.38 -4.68 -16.18
CA LYS A 150 2.55 -3.77 -16.17
C LYS A 150 3.82 -4.52 -15.78
N ILE A 151 3.75 -5.47 -14.85
CA ILE A 151 4.90 -6.22 -14.34
C ILE A 151 5.30 -7.39 -15.26
N ILE A 152 4.35 -8.03 -15.93
CA ILE A 152 4.61 -9.17 -16.83
C ILE A 152 5.03 -8.71 -18.24
N LYS A 153 4.37 -7.70 -18.81
CA LYS A 153 4.59 -7.27 -20.21
C LYS A 153 5.81 -6.36 -20.40
N ARG A 154 6.29 -5.70 -19.33
CA ARG A 154 7.47 -4.84 -19.36
C ARG A 154 8.70 -5.58 -18.81
N ASN A 155 9.27 -6.47 -19.63
CA ASN A 155 10.63 -6.99 -19.45
C ASN A 155 11.54 -6.36 -20.50
#